data_AF-A0AAV6J6V8-F1
#
_entry.id   AF-A0AAV6J6V8-F1
#
_cell.length_a   1.000
_cell.length_b   1.000
_cell.length_c   1.000
_cell.angle_alpha   90.00
_cell.angle_beta   90.00
_cell.angle_gamma   90.00
#
_symmetry.space_group_name_H-M   'P 1'
#
loop_
_entity.id
_entity.type
_entity.pdbx_description
1 polymer ?
#
loop_
_entity_poly.entity_id
_entity_poly.type
_entity_poly.pdbx_seq_one_letter_code
_entity_poly.pdbx_strand_id
1 'polypeptide(L)'
;MERIDMAFINAQWRELNDQAMVFVEAAVGSDHNPLILDTVVPLNRVGKPFRFESFSVTDEECEEVVSTTWKQGCEGTVMNMVCKKLRRCKEGLKDWSHRKFGNLRIRIVTTKEKLLEVQKQLDYGFNTDIVTLERTLIN
;
A
#
# COMPACT_ATOMS: atom_id res chain seq x y z
N MET A 1 24.80 -1.77 -15.38
CA MET A 1 23.78 -2.84 -15.22
C MET A 1 23.12 -3.06 -16.55
N GLU A 2 22.85 -4.32 -16.91
CA GLU A 2 22.07 -4.63 -18.11
C GLU A 2 20.61 -4.23 -17.88
N ARG A 3 20.03 -3.41 -18.77
CA ARG A 3 18.60 -3.05 -18.73
C ARG A 3 17.78 -4.19 -19.32
N ILE A 4 17.54 -5.23 -18.52
CA ILE A 4 16.79 -6.42 -18.95
C ILE A 4 15.27 -6.18 -18.89
N ASP A 5 14.84 -5.35 -17.94
CA ASP A 5 13.41 -5.11 -17.69
C ASP A 5 12.83 -4.17 -18.75
N MET A 6 12.04 -4.73 -19.66
CA MET A 6 11.35 -4.01 -20.74
C MET A 6 9.92 -4.51 -20.92
N ALA A 7 9.00 -3.59 -21.18
CA ALA A 7 7.62 -3.91 -21.57
C ALA A 7 7.43 -3.62 -23.07
N PHE A 8 7.04 -4.63 -23.84
CA PHE A 8 6.74 -4.50 -25.27
C PHE A 8 5.25 -4.68 -25.51
N ILE A 9 4.65 -3.78 -26.28
CA ILE A 9 3.24 -3.83 -26.67
C ILE A 9 3.11 -3.63 -28.19
N ASN A 10 2.09 -4.23 -28.79
CA ASN A 10 1.74 -3.98 -30.18
C ASN A 10 0.61 -2.93 -30.28
N ALA A 11 0.38 -2.41 -31.50
CA ALA A 11 -0.61 -1.37 -31.74
C ALA A 11 -2.03 -1.81 -31.33
N GLN A 12 -2.43 -3.03 -31.70
CA GLN A 12 -3.75 -3.57 -31.37
C GLN A 12 -4.00 -3.62 -29.85
N TRP A 13 -2.98 -4.00 -29.07
CA TRP A 13 -3.07 -4.02 -27.61
C TRP A 13 -3.19 -2.60 -27.04
N ARG A 14 -2.46 -1.63 -27.60
CA ARG A 14 -2.54 -0.22 -27.17
C ARG A 14 -3.90 0.40 -27.46
N GLU A 15 -4.54 0.03 -28.56
CA GLU A 15 -5.91 0.47 -28.89
C GLU A 15 -6.93 -0.05 -27.87
N LEU A 16 -6.78 -1.28 -27.39
CA LEU A 16 -7.65 -1.88 -26.37
C LEU A 16 -7.38 -1.37 -24.95
N ASN A 17 -6.16 -0.88 -24.70
CA ASN A 17 -5.67 -0.46 -23.38
C ASN A 17 -5.04 0.94 -23.47
N ASP A 18 -5.80 1.89 -23.98
CA ASP A 18 -5.35 3.26 -24.27
C ASP A 18 -4.85 4.02 -23.03
N GLN A 19 -5.41 3.69 -21.86
CA GLN A 19 -5.07 4.21 -20.54
C GLN A 19 -3.97 3.42 -19.81
N ALA A 20 -3.44 2.34 -20.39
CA ALA A 20 -2.42 1.55 -19.70
C ALA A 20 -1.13 2.35 -19.46
N MET A 21 -0.55 2.16 -18.28
CA MET A 21 0.66 2.83 -17.82
C MET A 21 1.66 1.80 -17.30
N VAL A 22 2.95 2.08 -17.52
CA VAL A 22 4.05 1.30 -16.93
C VAL A 22 4.77 2.15 -15.91
N PHE A 23 4.99 1.59 -14.72
CA PHE A 23 5.72 2.21 -13.63
C PHE A 23 6.90 1.33 -13.22
N VAL A 24 7.98 1.97 -12.77
CA VAL A 24 9.12 1.29 -12.15
C VAL A 24 8.97 1.46 -10.64
N GLU A 25 9.08 0.37 -9.89
CA GLU A 25 9.07 0.38 -8.42
C GLU A 25 10.48 0.21 -7.84
N ALA A 26 10.67 0.67 -6.61
CA ALA A 26 11.95 0.53 -5.91
C ALA A 26 12.28 -0.95 -5.67
N ALA A 27 13.53 -1.34 -5.96
CA ALA A 27 14.02 -2.67 -5.65
C ALA A 27 14.30 -2.76 -4.14
N VAL A 28 13.66 -3.70 -3.45
CA VAL A 28 13.88 -3.97 -2.02
C VAL A 28 14.26 -5.43 -1.87
N GLY A 29 15.54 -5.69 -1.61
CA GLY A 29 16.05 -7.08 -1.51
C GLY A 29 16.13 -7.83 -2.84
N SER A 30 16.08 -7.11 -3.96
CA SER A 30 16.35 -7.62 -5.31
C SER A 30 17.41 -6.74 -5.97
N ASP A 31 18.16 -7.32 -6.89
CA ASP A 31 19.08 -6.66 -7.82
C ASP A 31 18.38 -6.02 -9.04
N HIS A 32 17.05 -6.13 -9.12
CA HIS A 32 16.23 -5.57 -10.21
C HIS A 32 15.07 -4.71 -9.70
N ASN A 33 14.79 -3.61 -10.41
CA ASN A 33 13.62 -2.77 -10.19
C ASN A 33 12.39 -3.36 -10.90
N PRO A 34 11.30 -3.71 -10.18
CA PRO A 34 10.12 -4.28 -10.81
C PRO A 34 9.42 -3.30 -11.78
N LEU A 35 8.97 -3.81 -12.92
CA LEU A 35 8.05 -3.13 -13.82
C LEU A 35 6.60 -3.50 -13.51
N ILE A 36 5.76 -2.50 -13.27
CA ILE A 36 4.32 -2.65 -13.02
C ILE A 36 3.56 -2.12 -14.24
N LEU A 37 2.85 -3.01 -14.93
CA LEU A 37 1.90 -2.65 -15.96
C LEU A 37 0.51 -2.51 -15.34
N ASP A 38 0.01 -1.28 -15.28
CA ASP A 38 -1.37 -0.98 -14.90
C ASP A 38 -2.22 -0.81 -16.15
N THR A 39 -3.22 -1.67 -16.31
CA THR A 39 -4.16 -1.66 -17.45
C THR A 39 -5.50 -1.02 -17.09
N VAL A 40 -5.72 -0.70 -15.82
CA VAL A 40 -6.99 -0.20 -15.30
C VAL A 40 -6.74 1.02 -14.45
N VAL A 41 -6.77 2.20 -15.06
CA VAL A 41 -6.91 3.44 -14.30
C VAL A 41 -8.39 3.56 -13.94
N PRO A 42 -8.81 3.36 -12.67
CA PRO A 42 -10.23 3.37 -12.37
C PRO A 42 -10.76 4.79 -12.60
N LEU A 43 -11.68 4.95 -13.55
CA LEU A 43 -12.39 6.20 -13.83
C LEU A 43 -13.16 6.73 -12.60
N ASN A 44 -13.41 5.86 -11.61
CA ASN A 44 -14.08 6.20 -10.37
C ASN A 44 -13.22 5.75 -9.18
N ARG A 45 -12.92 6.68 -8.26
CA ARG A 45 -12.39 6.37 -6.93
C ARG A 45 -13.47 5.66 -6.11
N VAL A 46 -13.72 4.38 -6.39
CA VAL A 46 -14.51 3.54 -5.49
C VAL A 46 -13.75 3.51 -4.15
N GLY A 47 -14.43 3.88 -3.07
CA GLY A 47 -13.82 3.90 -1.75
C GLY A 47 -13.14 2.57 -1.46
N LYS A 48 -11.84 2.59 -1.14
CA LYS A 48 -11.07 1.36 -0.88
C LYS A 48 -11.78 0.57 0.24
N PRO A 49 -12.08 -0.72 0.04
CA PRO A 49 -12.68 -1.52 1.09
C PRO A 49 -11.73 -1.54 2.29
N PHE A 50 -12.28 -1.47 3.49
CA PHE A 50 -11.50 -1.70 4.70
C PHE A 50 -10.93 -3.11 4.66
N ARG A 51 -9.61 -3.20 4.81
CA ARG A 51 -8.90 -4.46 5.00
C ARG A 51 -8.31 -4.43 6.40
N PHE A 52 -8.63 -5.46 7.17
CA PHE A 52 -8.02 -5.69 8.46
C PHE A 52 -6.67 -6.37 8.22
N GLU A 53 -5.61 -5.77 8.75
CA GLU A 53 -4.25 -6.28 8.58
C GLU A 53 -3.95 -7.25 9.72
N SER A 54 -3.30 -8.38 9.44
CA SER A 54 -3.01 -9.41 10.45
C SER A 54 -2.19 -8.87 11.63
N PHE A 55 -1.24 -7.95 11.39
CA PHE A 55 -0.49 -7.33 12.48
C PHE A 55 -1.37 -6.50 13.43
N SER A 56 -2.59 -6.12 13.03
CA SER A 56 -3.46 -5.33 13.90
C SER A 56 -3.77 -6.07 15.20
N VAL A 57 -3.84 -7.40 15.21
CA VAL A 57 -4.11 -8.18 16.43
C VAL A 57 -2.94 -8.22 17.41
N THR A 58 -1.72 -7.84 16.99
CA THR A 58 -0.56 -7.83 17.89
C THR A 58 -0.50 -6.57 18.73
N ASP A 59 -1.37 -5.60 18.45
CA ASP A 59 -1.44 -4.33 19.14
C ASP A 59 -2.56 -4.36 20.18
N GLU A 60 -2.24 -4.07 21.45
CA GLU A 60 -3.18 -4.14 22.57
C GLU A 60 -4.40 -3.23 22.36
N GLU A 61 -4.22 -2.08 21.70
CA GLU A 61 -5.33 -1.15 21.43
C GLU A 61 -6.35 -1.72 20.43
N CYS A 62 -5.97 -2.71 19.61
CA CYS A 62 -6.91 -3.36 18.71
C CYS A 62 -8.01 -4.08 19.49
N GLU A 63 -7.63 -4.83 20.53
CA GLU A 63 -8.59 -5.53 21.39
C GLU A 63 -9.47 -4.53 22.14
N GLU A 64 -8.90 -3.44 22.64
CA GLU A 64 -9.64 -2.37 23.31
C GLU A 64 -10.71 -1.77 22.37
N VAL A 65 -10.34 -1.43 21.13
CA VAL A 65 -11.27 -0.88 20.14
C VAL A 65 -12.40 -1.84 19.83
N VAL A 66 -12.12 -3.13 19.66
CA VAL A 66 -13.15 -4.15 19.43
C VAL A 66 -14.06 -4.28 20.66
N SER A 67 -13.49 -4.40 21.85
CA SER A 67 -14.23 -4.58 23.11
C SER A 67 -15.16 -3.40 23.41
N THR A 68 -14.62 -2.18 23.30
CA THR A 68 -15.37 -0.93 23.56
C THR A 68 -16.50 -0.74 22.56
N THR A 69 -16.24 -0.92 21.25
CA THR A 69 -17.27 -0.76 20.21
C THR A 69 -18.32 -1.86 20.25
N TRP A 70 -17.94 -3.09 20.59
CA TRP A 70 -18.86 -4.23 20.66
C TRP A 70 -19.83 -4.15 21.85
N LYS A 71 -19.36 -3.63 23.01
CA LYS A 71 -20.18 -3.50 24.23
C LYS A 71 -21.23 -2.40 24.13
N GLN A 72 -21.13 -1.49 23.16
CA GLN A 72 -22.14 -0.45 22.97
C GLN A 72 -23.52 -1.05 22.69
N GLY A 73 -24.52 -0.53 23.41
CA GLY A 73 -25.92 -0.90 23.22
C GLY A 73 -26.39 -0.67 21.78
N CYS A 74 -27.36 -1.47 21.35
CA CYS A 74 -28.10 -1.26 20.11
C CYS A 74 -29.48 -1.88 20.22
N GLU A 75 -30.42 -1.26 19.52
CA GLU A 75 -31.80 -1.73 19.42
C GLU A 75 -32.05 -2.45 18.09
N GLY A 76 -33.01 -3.37 18.10
CA GLY A 76 -33.46 -4.13 16.93
C GLY A 76 -33.53 -5.63 17.20
N THR A 77 -33.80 -6.40 16.15
CA THR A 77 -33.73 -7.87 16.22
C THR A 77 -32.29 -8.33 16.47
N VAL A 78 -32.12 -9.55 16.99
CA VAL A 78 -30.79 -10.13 17.29
C VAL A 78 -29.84 -10.02 16.10
N MET A 79 -30.30 -10.40 14.91
CA MET A 79 -29.47 -10.31 13.69
C MET A 79 -29.10 -8.87 13.35
N ASN A 80 -30.04 -7.93 13.46
CA ASN A 80 -29.80 -6.52 13.19
C ASN A 80 -28.78 -5.93 14.19
N MET A 81 -28.89 -6.30 15.47
CA MET A 81 -27.93 -5.91 16.51
C MET A 81 -26.52 -6.39 16.20
N VAL A 82 -26.36 -7.66 15.80
CA VAL A 82 -25.05 -8.21 15.40
C VAL A 82 -24.47 -7.44 14.21
N CYS A 83 -25.25 -7.21 13.15
CA CYS A 83 -24.80 -6.42 12.00
C CYS A 83 -24.38 -5.00 12.38
N LYS A 84 -25.15 -4.32 13.24
CA LYS A 84 -24.83 -2.97 13.73
C LYS A 84 -23.55 -2.95 14.57
N LYS A 85 -23.32 -3.97 15.40
CA LYS A 85 -22.09 -4.11 16.19
C LYS A 85 -20.88 -4.34 15.30
N LEU A 86 -20.95 -5.27 14.35
CA LEU A 86 -19.87 -5.53 13.38
C LEU A 86 -19.53 -4.28 12.56
N ARG A 87 -20.54 -3.52 12.11
CA ARG A 87 -20.31 -2.26 11.39
C ARG A 87 -19.55 -1.24 12.25
N ARG A 88 -19.96 -1.08 13.52
CA ARG A 88 -19.28 -0.18 14.46
C ARG A 88 -17.85 -0.62 14.77
N CYS A 89 -17.61 -1.92 14.98
CA CYS A 89 -16.25 -2.44 15.15
C CYS A 89 -15.39 -2.16 13.93
N LYS A 90 -15.91 -2.37 12.72
CA LYS A 90 -15.21 -2.04 11.47
C LYS A 90 -14.85 -0.56 11.38
N GLU A 91 -15.77 0.34 11.71
CA GLU A 91 -15.54 1.79 11.71
C GLU A 91 -14.50 2.19 12.75
N GLY A 92 -14.63 1.69 13.99
CA GLY A 92 -13.67 1.94 15.06
C GLY A 92 -12.25 1.45 14.72
N LEU A 93 -12.14 0.24 14.18
CA LEU A 93 -10.85 -0.31 13.73
C LEU A 93 -10.26 0.46 12.56
N LYS A 94 -11.09 0.94 11.62
CA LYS A 94 -10.64 1.77 10.51
C LYS A 94 -10.05 3.09 11.00
N ASP A 95 -10.74 3.77 11.91
CA ASP A 95 -10.31 5.07 12.45
C ASP A 95 -9.07 4.93 13.34
N TRP A 96 -9.06 3.91 14.19
CA TRP A 96 -7.88 3.56 15.00
C TRP A 96 -6.67 3.24 14.11
N SER A 97 -6.83 2.35 13.12
CA SER A 97 -5.75 1.96 12.22
C SER A 97 -5.21 3.15 11.43
N HIS A 98 -6.09 4.06 10.99
CA HIS A 98 -5.67 5.28 10.31
C HIS A 98 -4.90 6.22 11.25
N ARG A 99 -5.36 6.45 12.48
CA ARG A 99 -4.65 7.30 13.45
C ARG A 99 -3.29 6.72 13.84
N LYS A 100 -3.21 5.41 14.08
CA LYS A 100 -2.00 4.75 14.57
C LYS A 100 -0.98 4.49 13.47
N PHE A 101 -1.42 4.00 12.31
CA PHE A 101 -0.54 3.55 11.23
C PHE A 101 -0.59 4.43 9.97
N GLY A 102 -1.44 5.46 9.91
CA GLY A 102 -1.55 6.34 8.73
C GLY A 102 -0.23 7.01 8.38
N ASN A 103 0.45 7.61 9.37
CA ASN A 103 1.77 8.22 9.18
C ASN A 103 2.84 7.19 8.78
N LEU A 104 2.76 5.96 9.33
CA LEU A 104 3.67 4.88 8.96
C LEU A 104 3.50 4.50 7.48
N ARG A 105 2.25 4.37 7.00
CA ARG A 105 1.95 4.09 5.59
C ARG A 105 2.48 5.18 4.68
N ILE A 106 2.32 6.46 5.06
CA ILE A 106 2.88 7.59 4.31
C ILE A 106 4.42 7.49 4.27
N ARG A 107 5.06 7.23 5.42
CA ARG A 107 6.52 7.06 5.49
C ARG A 107 7.01 5.92 4.59
N ILE A 108 6.33 4.78 4.56
CA ILE A 108 6.68 3.66 3.68
C ILE A 108 6.64 4.10 2.21
N VAL A 109 5.57 4.77 1.78
CA VAL A 109 5.44 5.26 0.40
C VAL A 109 6.56 6.25 0.06
N THR A 110 6.76 7.28 0.89
CA THR A 110 7.78 8.30 0.64
C THR A 110 9.21 7.76 0.71
N THR A 111 9.48 6.78 1.58
CA THR A 111 10.79 6.11 1.63
C THR A 111 11.04 5.30 0.36
N LYS A 112 10.03 4.59 -0.17
CA LYS A 112 10.14 3.87 -1.44
C LYS A 112 10.36 4.81 -2.63
N GLU A 113 9.67 5.94 -2.68
CA GLU A 113 9.89 6.96 -3.73
C GLU A 113 11.33 7.49 -3.70
N LYS A 114 11.86 7.78 -2.51
CA LYS A 114 13.27 8.19 -2.34
C LYS A 114 14.25 7.09 -2.74
N LEU A 115 13.97 5.85 -2.37
CA LEU A 115 14.81 4.70 -2.72
C LEU A 115 14.87 4.52 -4.24
N LEU A 116 13.74 4.63 -4.93
CA LEU A 116 13.68 4.57 -6.38
C LEU A 116 14.52 5.67 -7.04
N GLU A 117 14.49 6.90 -6.50
CA GLU A 117 15.30 8.00 -7.02
C GLU A 117 16.81 7.74 -6.84
N VAL A 118 17.21 7.23 -5.68
CA VAL A 118 18.60 6.83 -5.40
C VAL A 118 19.05 5.73 -6.35
N GLN A 119 18.21 4.72 -6.59
CA GLN A 119 18.50 3.62 -7.53
C GLN A 119 18.67 4.11 -8.97
N LYS A 120 17.81 5.01 -9.43
CA LYS A 120 17.96 5.65 -10.75
C LYS A 120 19.28 6.41 -10.87
N GLN A 121 19.77 7.04 -9.81
CA GLN A 121 21.06 7.74 -9.85
C GLN A 121 22.23 6.77 -10.01
N LEU A 122 22.15 5.59 -9.39
CA LEU A 122 23.15 4.54 -9.53
C LEU A 122 23.22 3.96 -10.96
N ASP A 123 22.14 4.03 -11.74
CA ASP A 123 22.15 3.65 -13.16
C ASP A 123 23.08 4.52 -14.01
N TYR A 124 23.30 5.79 -13.61
CA TYR A 124 24.13 6.73 -14.36
C TYR A 124 25.61 6.71 -13.95
N GLY A 125 25.97 6.04 -12.85
CA GLY A 125 27.35 5.92 -12.42
C GLY A 125 27.51 5.52 -10.95
N PHE A 126 28.65 4.91 -10.64
CA PHE A 126 28.97 4.48 -9.27
C PHE A 126 29.32 5.68 -8.37
N ASN A 127 28.63 5.80 -7.24
CA ASN A 127 28.90 6.81 -6.21
C ASN A 127 28.74 6.19 -4.81
N THR A 128 29.81 6.17 -4.04
CA THR A 128 29.87 5.54 -2.70
C THR A 128 28.88 6.14 -1.70
N ASP A 129 28.63 7.44 -1.76
CA ASP A 129 27.67 8.12 -0.88
C ASP A 129 26.24 7.70 -1.20
N ILE A 130 25.93 7.57 -2.49
CA ILE A 130 24.61 7.14 -2.99
C ILE A 130 24.34 5.67 -2.63
N VAL A 131 25.34 4.80 -2.75
CA VAL A 131 25.25 3.39 -2.32
C VAL A 131 25.01 3.28 -0.80
N THR A 132 25.66 4.15 -0.02
CA THR A 132 25.46 4.18 1.45
C THR A 132 24.05 4.65 1.81
N LEU A 133 23.53 5.64 1.08
CA LEU A 133 22.17 6.13 1.23
C LEU A 133 21.13 5.07 0.88
N GLU A 134 21.33 4.33 -0.22
CA GLU A 134 20.46 3.22 -0.63
C GLU A 134 20.32 2.18 0.50
N ARG A 135 21.45 1.73 1.05
CA ARG A 135 21.48 0.77 2.17
C ARG A 135 20.77 1.29 3.41
N THR A 136 20.84 2.60 3.66
CA THR A 136 20.16 3.24 4.79
C THR A 136 18.64 3.31 4.58
N LEU A 137 18.17 3.40 3.33
CA LEU A 137 16.74 3.45 3.02
C LEU A 137 16.07 2.06 3.01
N ILE A 138 16.86 1.00 2.81
CA ILE A 138 16.38 -0.39 2.82
C ILE A 138 16.24 -0.94 4.26
N ASN A 139 17.08 -0.48 5.20
CA ASN A 139 17.10 -0.93 6.60
C ASN A 139 16.30 -0.02 7.52
#